data_AF-A0A7G1KQ14-F1
#
_entry.id   AF-A0A7G1KQ14-F1
#
_cell.length_a   1.000
_cell.length_b   1.000
_cell.length_c   1.000
_cell.angle_alpha   90.00
_cell.angle_beta   90.00
_cell.angle_gamma   90.00
#
_symmetry.space_group_name_H-M   'P 1'
#
loop_
_entity.id
_entity.type
_entity.pdbx_description
1 polymer ?
#
loop_
_entity_poly.entity_id
_entity_poly.type
_entity_poly.pdbx_seq_one_letter_code
_entity_poly.pdbx_strand_id
1 'polypeptide(L)'
;MSGATVTATLSRISTDLPGGTVQCTLLIDGDQQQNSLSAREPAPADFTLDREVTEGDHLALTYCADFPADSDTPSSYPTLACAKISVPAGTTESLPADRCYLPN
;
A
#
# COMPACT_ATOMS: atom_id res chain seq x y z
N MET A 1 2.58 0.47 25.53
CA MET A 1 3.64 0.75 24.55
C MET A 1 3.18 1.95 23.75
N SER A 2 4.00 2.98 23.64
CA SER A 2 3.71 4.11 22.77
C SER A 2 3.87 3.63 21.32
N GLY A 3 3.00 4.08 20.44
CA GLY A 3 2.92 3.66 19.04
C GLY A 3 2.36 4.81 18.21
N ALA A 4 2.53 4.75 16.89
CA ALA A 4 2.01 5.74 15.96
C ALA A 4 1.31 5.08 14.79
N THR A 5 0.44 5.83 14.13
CA THR A 5 -0.23 5.39 12.91
C THR A 5 0.60 5.77 11.69
N VAL A 6 0.98 4.77 10.91
CA VAL A 6 1.47 4.93 9.54
C VAL A 6 0.26 5.07 8.62
N THR A 7 0.23 6.11 7.79
CA THR A 7 -0.81 6.30 6.78
C THR A 7 -0.18 6.37 5.40
N ALA A 8 -0.73 5.61 4.45
CA ALA A 8 -0.35 5.62 3.06
C ALA A 8 -1.55 6.06 2.20
N THR A 9 -1.38 7.15 1.46
CA THR A 9 -2.36 7.64 0.49
C THR A 9 -1.86 7.34 -0.92
N LEU A 10 -2.66 6.62 -1.69
CA LEU A 10 -2.40 6.23 -3.07
C LEU A 10 -3.48 6.87 -3.94
N SER A 11 -3.08 7.54 -5.01
CA SER A 11 -4.02 8.28 -5.85
C SER A 11 -3.95 7.82 -7.30
N ARG A 12 -5.10 7.82 -7.97
CA ARG A 12 -5.27 7.49 -9.39
C ARG A 12 -4.75 6.11 -9.76
N ILE A 13 -4.97 5.12 -8.91
CA ILE A 13 -4.58 3.74 -9.22
C ILE A 13 -5.53 3.21 -10.29
N SER A 14 -4.96 2.83 -11.44
CA SER A 14 -5.68 2.33 -12.59
C SER A 14 -5.26 0.90 -12.93
N THR A 15 -6.06 0.23 -13.77
CA THR A 15 -5.72 -1.04 -14.43
C THR A 15 -6.13 -0.95 -15.90
N ASP A 16 -5.47 -1.72 -16.75
CA ASP A 16 -5.81 -1.91 -18.15
C ASP A 16 -6.87 -3.00 -18.36
N LEU A 17 -7.23 -3.74 -17.31
CA LEU A 17 -8.29 -4.74 -17.34
C LEU A 17 -9.67 -4.08 -17.57
N PRO A 18 -10.39 -4.44 -18.64
CA PRO A 18 -11.72 -3.88 -18.91
C PRO A 18 -12.70 -4.18 -17.79
N GLY A 19 -13.28 -3.14 -17.18
CA GLY A 19 -14.17 -3.29 -16.02
C GLY A 19 -13.48 -3.83 -14.77
N GLY A 20 -12.14 -3.84 -14.77
CA GLY A 20 -11.34 -4.35 -13.67
C GLY A 20 -11.49 -3.52 -12.41
N THR A 21 -11.21 -4.17 -11.29
CA THR A 21 -11.16 -3.54 -9.98
C THR A 21 -9.75 -3.63 -9.41
N VAL A 22 -9.44 -2.79 -8.44
CA VAL A 22 -8.14 -2.75 -7.78
C VAL A 22 -8.33 -2.88 -6.28
N GLN A 23 -7.38 -3.56 -5.63
CA GLN A 23 -7.29 -3.63 -4.19
C GLN A 23 -5.85 -3.38 -3.75
N CYS A 24 -5.64 -2.51 -2.78
CA CYS A 24 -4.33 -2.13 -2.28
C CYS A 24 -4.07 -2.71 -0.91
N THR A 25 -2.80 -2.95 -0.60
CA THR A 25 -2.33 -3.42 0.69
C THR A 25 -1.16 -2.58 1.16
N LEU A 26 -1.14 -2.25 2.45
CA LEU A 26 -0.02 -1.66 3.17
C LEU A 26 0.62 -2.74 4.04
N LEU A 27 1.92 -2.95 3.88
CA LEU A 27 2.73 -3.87 4.67
C LEU A 27 3.78 -3.09 5.42
N ILE A 28 3.97 -3.46 6.68
CA ILE A 28 5.02 -2.93 7.53
C ILE A 28 6.01 -4.07 7.80
N ASP A 29 7.31 -3.80 7.61
CA ASP A 29 8.44 -4.71 7.86
C ASP A 29 8.40 -6.05 7.11
N GLY A 30 7.59 -6.13 6.06
CA GLY A 30 7.39 -7.38 5.31
C GLY A 30 6.62 -8.46 6.08
N ASP A 31 6.03 -8.14 7.22
CA ASP A 31 5.21 -9.08 7.98
C ASP A 31 3.82 -9.21 7.34
N GLN A 32 3.57 -10.35 6.71
CA GLN A 32 2.29 -10.65 6.07
C GLN A 32 1.12 -10.75 7.06
N GLN A 33 1.38 -11.01 8.34
CA GLN A 33 0.33 -11.01 9.38
C GLN A 33 -0.04 -9.60 9.85
N GLN A 34 0.70 -8.58 9.41
CA GLN A 34 0.51 -7.19 9.79
C GLN A 34 0.18 -6.31 8.59
N ASN A 35 -0.64 -6.83 7.67
CA ASN A 35 -1.11 -6.07 6.52
C ASN A 35 -2.40 -5.29 6.82
N SER A 36 -2.51 -4.09 6.25
CA SER A 36 -3.78 -3.38 6.11
C SER A 36 -4.24 -3.52 4.66
N LEU A 37 -5.41 -4.11 4.45
CA LEU A 37 -5.98 -4.37 3.13
C LEU A 37 -7.15 -3.41 2.87
N SER A 38 -7.17 -2.76 1.71
CA SER A 38 -8.30 -1.92 1.31
C SER A 38 -9.51 -2.75 0.88
N ALA A 39 -10.67 -2.10 0.77
CA ALA A 39 -11.74 -2.62 -0.07
C ALA A 39 -11.28 -2.74 -1.53
N ARG A 40 -11.96 -3.58 -2.30
CA ARG A 40 -11.78 -3.69 -3.75
C ARG A 40 -12.69 -2.67 -4.43
N GLU A 41 -12.12 -1.84 -5.29
CA GLU A 41 -12.81 -0.70 -5.90
C GLU A 41 -12.68 -0.71 -7.43
N PRO A 42 -13.69 -0.26 -8.19
CA PRO A 42 -13.57 -0.04 -9.63
C PRO A 42 -12.46 0.97 -9.95
N ALA A 43 -11.62 0.66 -10.94
CA ALA A 43 -10.55 1.56 -11.35
C ALA A 43 -11.02 2.60 -12.39
N PRO A 44 -10.48 3.85 -12.37
CA PRO A 44 -9.46 4.36 -11.46
C PRO A 44 -10.01 4.72 -10.07
N ALA A 45 -9.21 4.48 -9.02
CA ALA A 45 -9.58 4.75 -7.63
C ALA A 45 -8.43 5.34 -6.79
N ASP A 46 -8.80 5.98 -5.69
CA ASP A 46 -7.89 6.47 -4.64
C ASP A 46 -8.02 5.59 -3.39
N PHE A 47 -6.92 5.35 -2.69
CA PHE A 47 -6.88 4.53 -1.49
C PHE A 47 -6.16 5.23 -0.35
N THR A 48 -6.70 5.08 0.86
CA THR A 48 -6.02 5.45 2.10
C THR A 48 -5.94 4.20 2.96
N LEU A 49 -4.72 3.80 3.32
CA LEU A 49 -4.47 2.67 4.21
C LEU A 49 -3.73 3.17 5.44
N ASP A 50 -4.14 2.70 6.61
CA ASP A 50 -3.51 3.05 7.87
C ASP A 50 -3.17 1.82 8.70
N ARG A 51 -2.13 1.94 9.53
CA ARG A 51 -1.69 0.87 10.43
C ARG A 51 -1.00 1.46 11.66
N GLU A 52 -1.37 0.96 12.84
CA GLU A 52 -0.63 1.24 14.06
C GLU A 52 0.65 0.39 14.13
N VAL A 53 1.75 1.04 14.46
CA VAL A 53 3.06 0.40 14.65
C VAL A 53 3.65 0.85 15.99
N THR A 54 4.50 0.00 16.55
CA THR A 54 5.26 0.35 17.76
C THR A 54 6.29 1.43 17.46
N GLU A 55 6.89 2.04 18.49
CA GLU A 55 8.07 2.88 18.30
C GLU A 55 9.25 2.06 17.73
N GLY A 56 9.97 2.65 16.78
CA GLY A 56 11.06 1.99 16.06
C GLY A 56 11.21 2.45 14.61
N ASP A 57 12.19 1.87 13.94
CA ASP A 57 12.36 1.99 12.49
C ASP A 57 11.55 0.90 11.80
N HIS A 58 10.79 1.30 10.78
CA HIS A 58 9.89 0.44 10.01
C HIS A 58 10.09 0.63 8.51
N LEU A 59 9.85 -0.42 7.73
CA LEU A 59 9.74 -0.36 6.27
C LEU A 59 8.28 -0.50 5.86
N ALA A 60 7.69 0.57 5.33
CA ALA A 60 6.36 0.51 4.74
C ALA A 60 6.45 0.21 3.24
N LEU A 61 5.60 -0.71 2.77
CA LEU A 61 5.45 -1.13 1.39
C LEU A 61 3.97 -1.09 1.02
N THR A 62 3.63 -0.46 -0.10
CA THR A 62 2.29 -0.54 -0.69
C THR A 62 2.33 -1.23 -2.04
N TYR A 63 1.46 -2.21 -2.21
CA TYR A 63 1.19 -2.84 -3.50
C TYR A 63 -0.31 -2.84 -3.76
N CYS A 64 -0.68 -2.81 -5.03
CA CYS A 64 -2.07 -2.98 -5.43
C CYS A 64 -2.16 -4.12 -6.43
N ALA A 65 -3.18 -4.95 -6.28
CA ALA A 65 -3.50 -6.01 -7.20
C ALA A 65 -4.70 -5.59 -8.05
N ASP A 66 -4.67 -5.94 -9.33
CA ASP A 66 -5.78 -5.77 -10.23
C ASP A 66 -6.54 -7.07 -10.45
N PHE A 67 -7.86 -6.96 -10.53
CA PHE A 67 -8.77 -8.09 -10.65
C PHE A 67 -9.66 -7.88 -11.88
N PRO A 68 -9.75 -8.88 -12.77
CA PRO A 68 -10.79 -8.89 -13.79
C PRO A 68 -12.19 -8.81 -13.15
N ALA A 69 -13.16 -8.20 -13.85
CA ALA A 69 -14.51 -7.95 -13.33
C ALA A 69 -15.19 -9.21 -12.73
N ASP A 70 -14.93 -10.37 -13.33
CA ASP A 70 -15.57 -11.65 -12.99
C ASP A 70 -14.62 -12.63 -12.27
N SER A 71 -13.55 -12.14 -11.65
CA SER A 71 -12.53 -12.99 -11.01
C SER A 71 -12.05 -12.46 -9.67
N ASP A 72 -12.03 -13.34 -8.68
CA ASP A 72 -11.34 -13.12 -7.41
C ASP A 72 -9.84 -13.44 -7.47
N THR A 73 -9.38 -13.99 -8.58
CA THR A 73 -7.95 -14.21 -8.82
C THR A 73 -7.34 -12.93 -9.40
N PRO A 74 -6.32 -12.35 -8.75
CA PRO A 74 -5.65 -11.17 -9.25
C PRO A 74 -4.81 -11.51 -10.49
N SER A 75 -4.76 -10.57 -11.43
CA SER A 75 -3.95 -10.68 -12.65
C SER A 75 -2.48 -10.42 -12.36
N SER A 76 -2.19 -9.35 -11.60
CA SER A 76 -0.84 -8.95 -11.25
C SER A 76 -0.76 -8.25 -9.88
N TYR A 77 0.47 -8.14 -9.35
CA TYR A 77 0.77 -7.39 -8.13
C TYR A 77 1.93 -6.41 -8.38
N PRO A 78 1.69 -5.22 -8.95
CA PRO A 78 2.69 -4.16 -8.91
C PRO A 78 2.92 -3.65 -7.48
N THR A 79 4.18 -3.65 -7.05
CA THR A 79 4.60 -2.80 -5.91
C THR A 79 4.65 -1.36 -6.40
N LEU A 80 3.92 -0.47 -5.73
CA LEU A 80 3.77 0.92 -6.15
C LEU A 80 4.67 1.87 -5.36
N ALA A 81 4.74 1.72 -4.03
CA ALA A 81 5.54 2.64 -3.21
C ALA A 81 6.10 1.99 -1.95
N CYS A 82 7.11 2.63 -1.38
CA CYS A 82 7.78 2.20 -0.16
C CYS A 82 8.52 3.37 0.46
N ALA A 83 8.62 3.35 1.79
CA ALA A 83 9.48 4.25 2.53
C ALA A 83 9.96 3.61 3.82
N LYS A 84 11.14 4.05 4.25
CA LYS A 84 11.58 3.87 5.62
C LYS A 84 10.90 4.92 6.51
N ILE A 85 10.28 4.48 7.59
CA ILE A 85 9.55 5.29 8.56
C ILE A 85 10.21 5.11 9.92
N SER A 86 10.38 6.20 10.68
CA SER A 86 10.90 6.14 12.05
C SER A 86 9.85 6.71 13.00
N VAL A 87 9.50 5.95 14.04
CA VAL A 87 8.48 6.28 15.04
C VAL A 87 9.13 6.39 16.43
N PRO A 88 8.90 7.47 17.21
CA PRO A 88 7.99 8.58 16.95
C PRO A 88 8.71 9.74 16.23
N ALA A 89 8.32 10.02 14.99
CA ALA A 89 8.54 11.30 14.32
C ALA A 89 7.33 11.57 13.41
N GLY A 90 6.75 12.76 13.55
CA GLY A 90 5.46 13.13 12.99
C GLY A 90 5.34 12.92 11.48
N THR A 91 4.23 12.30 11.08
CA THR A 91 3.66 12.23 9.73
C THR A 91 4.64 11.85 8.63
N THR A 92 4.60 10.58 8.22
CA THR A 92 5.13 10.16 6.93
C THR A 92 4.38 10.93 5.84
N GLU A 93 5.03 11.95 5.28
CA GLU A 93 4.60 12.62 4.06
C GLU A 93 4.45 11.55 2.97
N SER A 94 3.26 11.54 2.36
CA SER A 94 2.89 10.91 1.08
C SER A 94 4.00 10.05 0.47
N LEU A 95 3.87 8.72 0.55
CA LEU A 95 4.79 7.80 -0.10
C LEU A 95 4.81 8.13 -1.61
N PRO A 96 5.92 8.63 -2.18
CA PRO A 96 5.97 8.95 -3.59
C PRO A 96 5.82 7.64 -4.39
N ALA A 97 4.94 7.66 -5.39
CA ALA A 97 4.48 6.49 -6.15
C ALA A 97 5.55 5.73 -6.97
N ASP A 98 6.85 6.02 -6.80
CA ASP A 98 7.91 5.55 -7.72
C ASP A 98 9.28 5.23 -7.09
N ARG A 99 9.46 5.26 -5.76
CA ARG A 99 10.82 5.16 -5.16
C ARG A 99 11.33 3.75 -4.79
N CYS A 100 10.64 2.67 -5.17
CA CYS A 100 11.05 1.30 -4.82
C CYS A 100 11.94 0.58 -5.82
N TYR A 101 12.47 1.27 -6.83
CA TYR A 101 13.64 0.73 -7.51
C TYR A 101 14.81 0.76 -6.53
N LEU A 102 14.96 -0.31 -5.74
CA LEU A 102 16.26 -0.68 -5.18
C LEU A 102 17.20 -0.84 -6.38
N PRO A 103 18.18 0.04 -6.62
CA PRO A 103 19.23 -0.29 -7.56
C PRO A 103 19.99 -1.49 -6.97
N ASN A 104 20.16 -2.53 -7.79
CA ASN A 104 21.08 -3.63 -7.51
C ASN A 104 22.46 -3.12 -7.09
#